data_AF-A0A7D7WBV5-F1
#
_entry.id   AF-A0A7D7WBV5-F1
#
_cell.length_a   1.000
_cell.length_b   1.000
_cell.length_c   1.000
_cell.angle_alpha   90.00
_cell.angle_beta   90.00
_cell.angle_gamma   90.00
#
_symmetry.space_group_name_H-M   'P 1'
#
loop_
_entity.id
_entity.type
_entity.pdbx_description
1 polymer ?
#
loop_
_entity_poly.entity_id
_entity_poly.type
_entity_poly.pdbx_seq_one_letter_code
_entity_poly.pdbx_strand_id
1 'polypeptide(L)'
;MLLSDRDIKAELASGRIGLAPYDEQMVQPSSVDVRLDRYFRLFDNHKYPFIDPSEDQPELTRLIEVDPDEPFILHPGEFALGATFEQVTLPDDVAARLEGKSSLGRLGLITHSTAGFIDPGFSGHVTLELANVATLPIKLWPGMKIGQFCFFRLTSPAENAYGSGPYGNRYQGQRGPTASRSFQNFHRTDVGTTDAGAIGG
;
A
#
# COMPACT_ATOMS: atom_id res chain seq x y z
N MET A 1 -13.36 -12.06 -8.70
CA MET A 1 -12.71 -12.63 -9.92
C MET A 1 -11.56 -11.70 -10.33
N LEU A 2 -10.37 -12.22 -10.67
CA LEU A 2 -9.24 -11.40 -11.16
C LEU A 2 -9.51 -10.94 -12.60
N LEU A 3 -9.27 -9.65 -12.90
CA LEU A 3 -9.47 -9.08 -14.23
C LEU A 3 -8.30 -9.43 -15.16
N SER A 4 -8.63 -9.80 -16.40
CA SER A 4 -7.66 -9.98 -17.49
C SER A 4 -7.15 -8.64 -18.01
N ASP A 5 -6.04 -8.63 -18.75
CA ASP A 5 -5.55 -7.46 -19.48
C ASP A 5 -6.63 -6.76 -20.32
N ARG A 6 -7.45 -7.53 -21.04
CA ARG A 6 -8.58 -7.02 -21.83
C ARG A 6 -9.60 -6.31 -20.95
N ASP A 7 -9.97 -6.90 -19.82
CA ASP A 7 -10.97 -6.32 -18.92
C ASP A 7 -10.41 -5.10 -18.19
N ILE A 8 -9.15 -5.14 -17.77
CA ILE A 8 -8.44 -4.00 -17.19
C ILE A 8 -8.45 -2.81 -18.17
N LYS A 9 -8.11 -3.04 -19.44
CA LYS A 9 -8.16 -1.99 -20.48
C LYS A 9 -9.56 -1.43 -20.65
N ALA A 10 -10.60 -2.27 -20.61
CA ALA A 10 -11.99 -1.81 -20.73
C ALA A 10 -12.43 -0.97 -19.52
N GLU A 11 -12.08 -1.37 -18.29
CA GLU A 11 -12.39 -0.62 -17.08
C GLU A 11 -11.65 0.73 -17.02
N LEU A 12 -10.39 0.78 -17.47
CA LEU A 12 -9.62 2.03 -17.60
C LEU A 12 -10.20 2.93 -18.69
N ALA A 13 -10.51 2.39 -19.87
CA ALA A 13 -11.05 3.16 -20.99
C ALA A 13 -12.45 3.73 -20.72
N SER A 14 -13.26 3.02 -19.93
CA SER A 14 -14.57 3.51 -19.47
C SER A 14 -14.48 4.51 -18.31
N GLY A 15 -13.29 4.70 -17.72
CA GLY A 15 -13.07 5.58 -16.58
C GLY A 15 -13.58 5.05 -15.24
N ARG A 16 -14.02 3.79 -15.18
CA ARG A 16 -14.45 3.16 -13.94
C ARG A 16 -13.29 2.96 -12.97
N ILE A 17 -12.18 2.42 -13.49
CA ILE A 17 -10.90 2.41 -12.78
C ILE A 17 -10.11 3.62 -13.26
N GLY A 18 -9.70 4.47 -12.33
CA GLY A 18 -8.76 5.56 -12.59
C GLY A 18 -7.33 5.11 -12.30
N LEU A 19 -6.41 5.41 -13.21
CA LEU A 19 -4.97 5.25 -12.99
C LEU A 19 -4.25 6.46 -13.61
N ALA A 20 -3.59 7.27 -12.79
CA ALA A 20 -3.00 8.53 -13.23
C ALA A 20 -1.55 8.68 -12.74
N PRO A 21 -0.54 8.75 -13.65
CA PRO A 21 -0.66 8.66 -15.10
C PRO A 21 -0.83 7.21 -15.59
N TYR A 22 -1.70 7.00 -16.58
CA TYR A 22 -1.84 5.72 -17.28
C TYR A 22 -0.85 5.61 -18.45
N ASP A 23 -0.21 4.47 -18.57
CA ASP A 23 0.62 4.08 -19.71
C ASP A 23 0.22 2.66 -20.13
N GLU A 24 -0.31 2.51 -21.35
CA GLU A 24 -0.77 1.22 -21.85
C GLU A 24 0.35 0.18 -21.93
N GLN A 25 1.61 0.60 -22.07
CA GLN A 25 2.76 -0.32 -22.08
C GLN A 25 3.01 -0.98 -20.72
N MET A 26 2.36 -0.51 -19.66
CA MET A 26 2.43 -1.09 -18.33
C MET A 26 1.44 -2.24 -18.13
N VAL A 27 0.46 -2.42 -19.03
CA VAL A 27 -0.52 -3.51 -18.91
C VAL A 27 0.18 -4.86 -19.13
N GLN A 28 -0.13 -5.81 -18.25
CA GLN A 28 0.34 -7.19 -18.22
C GLN A 28 -0.89 -8.13 -18.28
N PRO A 29 -0.73 -9.46 -18.53
CA PRO A 29 -1.85 -10.37 -18.79
C PRO A 29 -3.01 -10.36 -17.76
N SER A 30 -2.73 -9.98 -16.51
CA SER A 30 -3.73 -9.90 -15.43
C SER A 30 -3.41 -8.79 -14.41
N SER A 31 -2.64 -7.79 -14.81
CA SER A 31 -2.17 -6.73 -13.92
C SER A 31 -1.72 -5.49 -14.70
N VAL A 32 -1.41 -4.41 -14.00
CA VAL A 32 -0.74 -3.23 -14.57
C VAL A 32 0.49 -2.94 -13.72
N ASP A 33 1.66 -2.92 -14.33
CA ASP A 33 2.90 -2.51 -13.67
C ASP A 33 2.77 -1.08 -13.13
N VAL A 34 3.24 -0.86 -11.90
CA VAL A 34 3.26 0.46 -11.26
C VAL A 34 4.69 0.90 -10.98
N ARG A 35 4.87 2.22 -10.91
CA ARG A 35 6.18 2.85 -10.74
C ARG A 35 6.37 3.36 -9.33
N LEU A 36 7.61 3.47 -8.90
CA LEU A 36 8.01 4.06 -7.62
C LEU A 36 7.97 5.60 -7.70
N ASP A 37 7.31 6.26 -6.75
CA ASP A 37 7.40 7.73 -6.59
C ASP A 37 8.73 8.12 -5.92
N ARG A 38 9.05 9.42 -5.93
CA ARG A 38 10.29 9.96 -5.34
C ARG A 38 10.23 10.25 -3.85
N TYR A 39 9.09 9.99 -3.22
CA TYR A 39 8.85 10.27 -1.80
C TYR A 39 9.02 9.01 -0.96
N PHE A 40 9.80 9.12 0.11
CA PHE A 40 10.06 8.01 1.04
C PHE A 40 9.87 8.47 2.49
N ARG A 41 9.49 7.55 3.38
CA ARG A 41 9.57 7.78 4.82
C ARG A 41 10.58 6.86 5.47
N LEU A 42 11.43 7.47 6.28
CA LEU A 42 12.48 6.79 7.04
C LEU A 42 12.13 6.82 8.52
N PHE A 43 12.49 5.75 9.23
CA PHE A 43 12.22 5.58 10.65
C PHE A 43 13.33 6.22 11.49
N ASP A 44 12.98 7.23 12.28
CA ASP A 44 13.88 7.86 13.24
C ASP A 44 13.80 7.10 14.58
N ASN A 45 14.23 5.83 14.58
CA ASN A 45 14.09 4.87 15.69
C ASN A 45 14.69 5.33 17.04
N HIS A 46 15.53 6.37 17.04
CA HIS A 46 16.14 6.94 18.24
C HIS A 46 15.23 7.95 18.96
N LYS A 47 14.13 8.40 18.34
CA LYS A 47 13.24 9.40 18.95
C LYS A 47 12.25 8.83 19.97
N TYR A 48 11.94 7.54 19.86
CA TYR A 48 11.05 6.84 20.78
C TYR A 48 11.68 5.54 21.27
N PRO A 49 11.44 5.12 22.52
CA PRO A 49 11.95 3.86 23.04
C PRO A 49 11.23 2.63 22.45
N PHE A 50 10.03 2.81 21.89
CA PHE A 50 9.21 1.77 21.27
C PHE A 50 8.17 2.39 20.33
N ILE A 51 7.54 1.54 19.52
CA ILE A 51 6.37 1.90 18.70
C ILE A 51 5.13 1.38 19.41
N ASP A 52 4.19 2.27 19.76
CA ASP A 52 2.88 1.90 20.28
C ASP A 52 1.80 2.25 19.25
N PRO A 53 1.13 1.25 18.63
CA PRO A 53 0.10 1.51 17.61
C PRO A 53 -1.11 2.29 18.13
N SER A 54 -1.31 2.39 19.45
CA SER A 54 -2.38 3.14 20.09
C SER A 54 -2.06 4.61 20.35
N GLU A 55 -0.79 5.01 20.22
CA GLU A 55 -0.33 6.38 20.45
C GLU A 55 -0.03 7.10 19.13
N ASP A 56 -0.27 8.42 19.12
CA ASP A 56 0.21 9.26 18.03
C ASP A 56 1.70 9.56 18.23
N GLN A 57 2.54 9.00 17.37
CA GLN A 57 3.99 9.18 17.38
C GLN A 57 4.43 9.87 16.08
N PRO A 58 4.10 11.17 15.89
CA PRO A 58 4.22 11.85 14.60
C PRO A 58 5.68 11.99 14.13
N GLU A 59 6.65 11.90 15.04
CA GLU A 59 8.07 11.99 14.72
C GLU A 59 8.72 10.62 14.44
N LEU A 60 7.97 9.50 14.51
CA LEU A 60 8.52 8.16 14.31
C LEU A 60 9.12 8.02 12.90
N THR A 61 8.50 8.69 11.93
CA THR A 61 9.01 8.74 10.57
C THR A 61 9.08 10.16 10.06
N ARG A 62 10.07 10.42 9.22
CA ARG A 62 10.19 11.68 8.47
C ARG A 62 10.10 11.42 6.98
N LEU A 63 9.41 12.32 6.28
CA LEU A 63 9.33 12.31 4.83
C LEU A 63 10.63 12.85 4.24
N ILE A 64 11.12 12.19 3.20
CA ILE A 64 12.16 12.70 2.32
C ILE A 64 11.67 12.65 0.88
N GLU A 65 12.26 13.52 0.08
CA GLU A 65 12.11 13.55 -1.36
C GLU A 65 13.50 13.37 -1.95
N VAL A 66 13.64 12.42 -2.86
CA VAL A 66 14.88 12.20 -3.63
C VAL A 66 14.73 12.89 -4.98
N ASP A 67 15.83 13.40 -5.53
CA ASP A 67 15.80 13.98 -6.86
C ASP A 67 15.37 12.92 -7.90
N PRO A 68 14.60 13.27 -8.94
CA PRO A 68 14.05 12.31 -9.89
C PRO A 68 15.09 11.45 -10.61
N ASP A 69 16.32 11.96 -10.75
CA ASP A 69 17.46 11.33 -11.39
C ASP A 69 18.49 10.77 -10.40
N GLU A 70 18.16 10.70 -9.11
CA GLU A 70 18.97 10.06 -8.08
C GLU A 70 18.27 8.84 -7.46
N PRO A 71 19.02 7.77 -7.12
CA PRO A 71 18.43 6.62 -6.46
C PRO A 71 18.32 6.84 -4.95
N PHE A 72 17.22 6.37 -4.37
CA PHE A 72 17.17 6.07 -2.94
C PHE A 72 17.97 4.78 -2.67
N ILE A 73 18.86 4.80 -1.68
CA ILE A 73 19.66 3.64 -1.30
C ILE A 73 18.98 2.94 -0.12
N LEU A 74 18.45 1.74 -0.35
CA LEU A 74 17.89 0.90 0.71
C LEU A 74 18.95 -0.08 1.19
N HIS A 75 19.47 0.09 2.41
CA HIS A 75 20.54 -0.77 2.93
C HIS A 75 20.02 -2.13 3.40
N PRO A 76 20.88 -3.17 3.45
CA PRO A 76 20.54 -4.47 4.02
C PRO A 76 19.91 -4.37 5.41
N GLY A 77 18.77 -5.04 5.61
CA GLY A 77 18.03 -5.06 6.88
C GLY A 77 17.19 -3.81 7.15
N GLU A 78 17.21 -2.80 6.28
CA GLU A 78 16.37 -1.61 6.44
C GLU A 78 14.95 -1.80 5.94
N PHE A 79 14.06 -1.03 6.54
CA PHE A 79 12.66 -0.87 6.17
C PHE A 79 12.36 0.62 5.94
N ALA A 80 11.71 0.93 4.83
CA ALA A 80 11.26 2.28 4.50
C ALA A 80 9.87 2.24 3.87
N LEU A 81 9.12 3.32 3.99
CA LEU A 81 7.88 3.48 3.22
C LEU A 81 8.19 4.20 1.91
N GLY A 82 7.70 3.67 0.80
CA GLY A 82 7.64 4.36 -0.49
C GLY A 82 6.19 4.61 -0.89
N ALA A 83 5.97 5.10 -2.11
CA ALA A 83 4.63 5.17 -2.68
C ALA A 83 4.66 4.83 -4.17
N THR A 84 3.51 4.43 -4.71
CA THR A 84 3.32 4.37 -6.16
C THR A 84 3.35 5.77 -6.75
N PHE A 85 3.96 5.91 -7.92
CA PHE A 85 3.90 7.13 -8.71
C PHE A 85 2.47 7.36 -9.24
N GLU A 86 1.79 6.28 -9.60
CA GLU A 86 0.39 6.33 -10.01
C GLU A 86 -0.53 6.56 -8.82
N GLN A 87 -1.51 7.43 -9.01
CA GLN A 87 -2.74 7.47 -8.23
C GLN A 87 -3.74 6.49 -8.83
N VAL A 88 -4.27 5.58 -8.00
CA VAL A 88 -5.36 4.67 -8.39
C VAL A 88 -6.69 5.20 -7.83
N THR A 89 -7.77 5.04 -8.57
CA THR A 89 -9.14 5.31 -8.11
C THR A 89 -10.02 4.12 -8.47
N LEU A 90 -10.70 3.54 -7.49
CA LEU A 90 -11.52 2.34 -7.66
C LEU A 90 -13.01 2.67 -7.50
N PRO A 91 -13.90 2.03 -8.28
CA PRO A 91 -15.33 2.05 -8.02
C PRO A 91 -15.65 1.21 -6.77
N ASP A 92 -16.92 1.20 -6.35
CA ASP A 92 -17.41 0.48 -5.17
C ASP A 92 -17.50 -1.05 -5.33
N ASP A 93 -17.36 -1.58 -6.54
CA ASP A 93 -17.47 -3.00 -6.86
C ASP A 93 -16.15 -3.64 -7.35
N VAL A 94 -15.04 -2.90 -7.25
CA VAL A 94 -13.69 -3.40 -7.59
C VAL A 94 -12.73 -3.12 -6.44
N ALA A 95 -12.04 -4.16 -5.99
CA ALA A 95 -10.86 -4.04 -5.14
C ALA A 95 -9.60 -4.24 -5.99
N ALA A 96 -8.45 -3.77 -5.52
CA ALA A 96 -7.16 -4.11 -6.13
C ALA A 96 -6.22 -4.76 -5.10
N ARG A 97 -5.19 -5.43 -5.57
CA ARG A 97 -4.02 -5.82 -4.76
C ARG A 97 -2.79 -5.19 -5.37
N LEU A 98 -1.90 -4.67 -4.54
CA LEU A 98 -0.55 -4.33 -4.97
C LEU A 98 0.35 -5.54 -4.70
N GLU A 99 0.95 -6.04 -5.77
CA GLU A 99 1.90 -7.16 -5.70
C GLU A 99 3.30 -6.69 -6.09
N GLY A 100 4.31 -7.34 -5.52
CA GLY A 100 5.69 -7.15 -5.95
C GLY A 100 5.96 -7.74 -7.34
N LYS A 101 7.15 -7.45 -7.88
CA LYS A 101 7.64 -8.07 -9.12
C LYS A 101 8.60 -9.22 -8.78
N SER A 102 8.43 -10.36 -9.44
CA SER A 102 9.32 -11.53 -9.24
C SER A 102 10.79 -11.19 -9.49
N SER A 103 11.08 -10.33 -10.47
CA SER A 103 12.45 -9.88 -10.76
C SER A 103 13.10 -9.15 -9.57
N LEU A 104 12.33 -8.36 -8.83
CA LEU A 104 12.82 -7.61 -7.66
C LEU A 104 12.90 -8.50 -6.42
N GLY A 105 11.93 -9.39 -6.22
CA GLY A 105 11.99 -10.39 -5.15
C GLY A 105 13.22 -11.29 -5.24
N ARG A 106 13.67 -11.64 -6.47
CA ARG A 106 14.91 -12.39 -6.70
C ARG A 106 16.20 -11.62 -6.35
N LEU A 107 16.12 -10.30 -6.17
CA LEU A 107 17.21 -9.45 -5.68
C LEU A 107 17.13 -9.21 -4.17
N GLY A 108 16.16 -9.82 -3.47
CA GLY A 108 15.94 -9.60 -2.04
C GLY A 108 15.20 -8.31 -1.71
N LEU A 109 14.55 -7.66 -2.69
CA LEU A 109 13.65 -6.54 -2.43
C LEU A 109 12.22 -7.05 -2.18
N ILE A 110 11.71 -6.74 -0.99
CA ILE A 110 10.31 -6.93 -0.63
C ILE A 110 9.59 -5.59 -0.80
N THR A 111 8.43 -5.62 -1.45
CA THR A 111 7.62 -4.44 -1.83
C THR A 111 6.22 -4.51 -1.23
N HIS A 112 6.12 -5.11 -0.04
CA HIS A 112 4.87 -5.62 0.50
C HIS A 112 3.81 -4.53 0.74
N SER A 113 2.56 -4.97 0.77
CA SER A 113 1.41 -4.21 1.28
C SER A 113 0.75 -5.13 2.30
N THR A 114 1.13 -5.05 3.59
CA THR A 114 0.56 -5.93 4.63
C THR A 114 -0.95 -5.81 4.73
N ALA A 115 -1.49 -4.65 4.38
CA ALA A 115 -2.86 -4.51 3.90
C ALA A 115 -2.94 -5.01 2.45
N GLY A 116 -3.27 -6.28 2.27
CA GLY A 116 -3.19 -6.94 0.95
C GLY A 116 -4.14 -6.37 -0.11
N PHE A 117 -5.23 -5.71 0.28
CA PHE A 117 -6.20 -5.11 -0.63
C PHE A 117 -6.18 -3.59 -0.56
N ILE A 118 -6.40 -2.98 -1.72
CA ILE A 118 -6.81 -1.60 -1.92
C ILE A 118 -8.33 -1.64 -2.06
N ASP A 119 -9.01 -1.01 -1.12
CA ASP A 119 -10.45 -1.15 -0.95
C ASP A 119 -11.26 -0.48 -2.09
N PRO A 120 -12.46 -0.99 -2.40
CA PRO A 120 -13.38 -0.32 -3.32
C PRO A 120 -13.70 1.11 -2.87
N GLY A 121 -13.78 2.06 -3.80
CA GLY A 121 -13.93 3.49 -3.51
C GLY A 121 -12.64 4.23 -3.13
N PHE A 122 -11.53 3.52 -2.91
CA PHE A 122 -10.26 4.17 -2.61
C PHE A 122 -9.81 5.04 -3.78
N SER A 123 -9.31 6.24 -3.46
CA SER A 123 -8.58 7.10 -4.40
C SER A 123 -7.32 7.64 -3.75
N GLY A 124 -6.15 7.41 -4.33
CA GLY A 124 -4.88 7.88 -3.78
C GLY A 124 -3.66 7.15 -4.36
N HIS A 125 -2.48 7.61 -3.95
CA HIS A 125 -1.24 6.85 -4.15
C HIS A 125 -1.18 5.70 -3.15
N VAL A 126 -0.61 4.56 -3.51
CA VAL A 126 -0.51 3.40 -2.61
C VAL A 126 0.83 3.44 -1.90
N THR A 127 0.80 3.41 -0.57
CA THR A 127 2.02 3.30 0.25
C THR A 127 2.63 1.91 0.07
N LEU A 128 3.94 1.85 -0.13
CA LEU A 128 4.73 0.63 -0.31
C LEU A 128 5.54 0.38 0.96
N GLU A 129 5.58 -0.86 1.43
CA GLU A 129 6.41 -1.29 2.55
C GLU A 129 7.68 -1.96 1.99
N LEU A 130 8.75 -1.18 1.87
CA LEU A 130 9.97 -1.59 1.19
C LEU A 130 10.97 -2.15 2.20
N ALA A 131 11.42 -3.39 2.00
CA ALA A 131 12.46 -4.01 2.82
C ALA A 131 13.55 -4.65 1.95
N ASN A 132 14.80 -4.48 2.36
CA ASN A 132 15.93 -5.14 1.72
C ASN A 132 16.41 -6.31 2.60
N VAL A 133 16.14 -7.53 2.15
CA VAL A 133 16.59 -8.76 2.80
C VAL A 133 17.83 -9.38 2.13
N ALA A 134 18.43 -8.68 1.16
CA ALA A 134 19.72 -9.04 0.59
C ALA A 134 20.88 -8.58 1.47
N THR A 135 22.11 -8.93 1.07
CA THR A 135 23.35 -8.55 1.77
C THR A 135 24.04 -7.32 1.19
N LEU A 136 23.49 -6.73 0.10
CA LEU A 136 24.01 -5.53 -0.54
C LEU A 136 22.95 -4.43 -0.61
N PRO A 137 23.34 -3.13 -0.57
CA PRO A 137 22.40 -2.04 -0.78
C PRO A 137 21.75 -2.10 -2.16
N ILE A 138 20.46 -1.75 -2.23
CA ILE A 138 19.69 -1.71 -3.47
C ILE A 138 19.42 -0.25 -3.84
N LYS A 139 19.74 0.10 -5.09
CA LYS A 139 19.37 1.40 -5.67
C LYS A 139 17.91 1.33 -6.14
N LEU A 140 17.05 2.13 -5.50
CA LEU A 140 15.65 2.31 -5.88
C LEU A 140 15.50 3.63 -6.62
N TRP A 141 15.22 3.55 -7.91
CA TRP A 141 15.12 4.72 -8.79
C TRP A 141 13.68 5.21 -8.86
N PRO A 142 13.40 6.50 -8.60
CA PRO A 142 12.10 7.07 -8.94
C PRO A 142 11.73 6.77 -10.40
N GLY A 143 10.47 6.39 -10.63
CA GLY A 143 9.96 5.99 -11.94
C GLY A 143 10.23 4.54 -12.34
N MET A 144 11.04 3.77 -11.60
CA MET A 144 11.23 2.34 -11.90
C MET A 144 9.95 1.53 -11.65
N LYS A 145 9.73 0.46 -12.42
CA LYS A 145 8.68 -0.52 -12.12
C LYS A 145 8.97 -1.19 -10.78
N ILE A 146 8.09 -1.01 -9.81
CA ILE A 146 8.28 -1.48 -8.43
C ILE A 146 7.31 -2.59 -8.03
N GLY A 147 6.12 -2.59 -8.62
CA GLY A 147 5.07 -3.54 -8.32
C GLY A 147 4.09 -3.64 -9.48
N GLN A 148 2.92 -4.18 -9.19
CA GLN A 148 1.81 -4.29 -10.13
C GLN A 148 0.46 -4.26 -9.40
N PHE A 149 -0.54 -3.63 -9.99
CA PHE A 149 -1.92 -3.72 -9.54
C PHE A 149 -2.64 -4.89 -10.20
N CYS A 150 -3.27 -5.73 -9.38
CA CYS A 150 -4.17 -6.79 -9.79
C CYS A 150 -5.59 -6.40 -9.37
N PHE A 151 -6.55 -6.36 -10.29
CA PHE A 151 -7.91 -5.88 -9.99
C PHE A 151 -8.88 -7.05 -9.83
N PHE A 152 -9.77 -6.96 -8.85
CA PHE A 152 -10.72 -8.00 -8.49
C PHE A 152 -12.14 -7.44 -8.50
N ARG A 153 -13.02 -8.06 -9.29
CA ARG A 153 -14.46 -7.82 -9.16
C ARG A 153 -14.97 -8.40 -7.85
N LEU A 154 -15.65 -7.59 -7.07
CA LEU A 154 -16.41 -8.04 -5.91
C LEU A 154 -17.63 -8.85 -6.34
N THR A 155 -18.19 -9.62 -5.41
CA THR A 155 -19.44 -10.37 -5.64
C THR A 155 -20.66 -9.46 -5.76
N SER A 156 -20.59 -8.28 -5.13
CA SER A 156 -21.56 -7.18 -5.20
C SER A 156 -20.84 -5.87 -4.86
N PRO A 157 -21.38 -4.69 -5.22
CA PRO A 157 -20.86 -3.42 -4.75
C PRO A 157 -20.77 -3.38 -3.22
N ALA A 158 -19.72 -2.72 -2.70
CA ALA A 158 -19.59 -2.47 -1.28
C ALA A 158 -20.68 -1.50 -0.81
N GLU A 159 -21.40 -1.86 0.25
CA GLU A 159 -22.44 -0.99 0.82
C GLU A 159 -21.86 0.33 1.36
N ASN A 160 -20.64 0.27 1.92
CA ASN A 160 -19.90 1.42 2.40
C ASN A 160 -18.49 1.39 1.80
N ALA A 161 -18.30 2.10 0.68
CA ALA A 161 -17.02 2.17 -0.02
C ALA A 161 -16.00 3.02 0.76
N TYR A 162 -14.71 2.82 0.48
CA TYR A 162 -13.63 3.50 1.17
C TYR A 162 -13.74 5.03 1.06
N GLY A 163 -13.54 5.72 2.19
CA GLY A 163 -13.69 7.17 2.26
C GLY A 163 -15.15 7.64 2.40
N SER A 164 -16.10 6.71 2.46
CA SER A 164 -17.50 6.96 2.82
C SER A 164 -17.94 6.04 3.96
N GLY A 165 -19.08 6.34 4.58
CA GLY A 165 -19.68 5.48 5.59
C GLY A 165 -18.94 5.47 6.95
N PRO A 166 -19.22 4.45 7.80
CA PRO A 166 -18.89 4.48 9.22
C PRO A 166 -17.51 3.91 9.59
N TYR A 167 -16.74 3.39 8.64
CA TYR A 167 -15.53 2.60 8.94
C TYR A 167 -14.29 3.43 9.33
N GLY A 168 -14.40 4.75 9.39
CA GLY A 168 -13.32 5.61 9.92
C GLY A 168 -12.03 5.53 9.09
N ASN A 169 -12.17 5.44 7.77
CA ASN A 169 -11.10 5.28 6.79
C ASN A 169 -10.09 6.43 6.90
N ARG A 170 -8.79 6.09 6.83
CA ARG A 170 -7.73 7.01 7.29
C ARG A 170 -6.90 7.61 6.17
N TYR A 171 -6.96 7.06 4.95
CA TYR A 171 -5.96 7.32 3.91
C TYR A 171 -6.56 7.73 2.56
N GLN A 172 -7.83 8.14 2.54
CA GLN A 172 -8.47 8.59 1.29
C GLN A 172 -7.79 9.86 0.79
N GLY A 173 -7.47 9.91 -0.51
CA GLY A 173 -6.80 11.02 -1.16
C GLY A 173 -5.31 11.15 -0.83
N GLN A 174 -4.68 10.14 -0.23
CA GLN A 174 -3.30 10.28 0.21
C GLN A 174 -2.32 10.52 -0.94
N ARG A 175 -1.35 11.42 -0.71
CA ARG A 175 -0.19 11.63 -1.59
C ARG A 175 1.08 11.18 -0.89
N GLY A 176 1.84 10.33 -1.57
CA GLY A 176 3.08 9.77 -1.04
C GLY A 176 2.84 8.78 0.11
N PRO A 177 3.91 8.31 0.77
CA PRO A 177 3.81 7.41 1.91
C PRO A 177 3.25 8.19 3.11
N THR A 178 1.95 8.12 3.39
CA THR A 178 1.39 8.76 4.60
C THR A 178 1.81 7.97 5.84
N ALA A 179 2.17 8.67 6.92
CA ALA A 179 2.50 8.03 8.19
C ALA A 179 1.30 7.26 8.76
N SER A 180 1.56 6.25 9.58
CA SER A 180 0.51 5.48 10.24
C SER A 180 -0.43 6.38 11.04
N ARG A 181 -1.73 6.08 10.96
CA ARG A 181 -2.80 6.67 11.78
C ARG A 181 -3.48 5.62 12.65
N SER A 182 -2.78 4.53 13.00
CA SER A 182 -3.33 3.40 13.75
C SER A 182 -3.97 3.79 15.08
N PHE A 183 -3.47 4.86 15.72
CA PHE A 183 -4.01 5.41 16.96
C PHE A 183 -5.46 5.91 16.82
N GLN A 184 -5.86 6.36 15.62
CA GLN A 184 -7.23 6.81 15.36
C GLN A 184 -8.16 5.60 15.40
N ASN A 185 -9.14 5.61 16.31
CA ASN A 185 -10.03 4.48 16.55
C ASN A 185 -9.27 3.18 16.87
N PHE A 186 -8.14 3.27 17.59
CA PHE A 186 -7.44 2.09 18.07
C PHE A 186 -8.37 1.29 18.99
N HIS A 187 -8.49 -0.01 18.72
CA HIS A 187 -9.36 -0.92 19.46
C HIS A 187 -8.52 -2.01 20.12
N ARG A 188 -8.76 -2.26 21.41
CA ARG A 188 -8.17 -3.37 22.14
C ARG A 188 -9.26 -4.08 22.92
N THR A 189 -9.56 -5.32 22.53
CA THR A 189 -10.46 -6.21 23.30
C THR A 189 -9.71 -6.71 24.54
N ASP A 190 -10.38 -6.71 25.70
CA ASP A 190 -9.88 -7.40 26.88
C ASP A 190 -9.96 -8.92 26.65
N VAL A 191 -8.80 -9.59 26.71
CA VAL A 191 -8.67 -11.04 26.56
C VAL A 191 -8.27 -11.72 27.89
N GLY A 192 -8.35 -10.98 29.01
CA GLY A 192 -8.02 -11.46 30.35
C GLY A 192 -9.09 -12.37 30.98
N THR A 193 -10.30 -12.40 30.42
CA THR A 193 -11.33 -13.38 30.81
C THR A 193 -11.08 -14.70 30.10
N THR A 194 -10.52 -15.67 30.83
CA THR A 194 -10.48 -17.06 30.38
C THR A 194 -11.85 -17.70 30.63
N ASP A 195 -12.28 -18.61 29.74
CA ASP A 195 -13.47 -19.46 29.92
C ASP A 195 -13.35 -20.45 31.10
N ALA A 196 -12.48 -20.18 32.09
CA ALA A 196 -12.36 -20.92 33.34
C ALA A 196 -13.43 -20.47 34.37
N GLY A 197 -14.66 -20.22 33.92
CA GLY A 197 -15.78 -19.80 34.77
C GLY A 197 -17.18 -20.05 34.21
N ALA A 198 -17.33 -20.40 32.94
CA ALA A 198 -18.61 -20.86 32.41
C ALA A 198 -18.73 -22.38 32.57
N ILE A 199 -19.31 -22.81 33.70
CA ILE A 199 -19.79 -24.18 33.83
C ILE A 199 -21.20 -24.24 33.23
N GLY A 200 -21.31 -24.87 32.06
CA GLY A 200 -22.51 -25.60 31.62
C GLY A 200 -23.66 -24.78 31.02
N GLY A 201 -24.34 -25.42 30.06
CA GLY A 201 -25.72 -25.08 29.69
C GLY A 201 -26.74 -25.66 30.67
#